data_AF-A0A7J8PJF1-F1
#
_entry.id   AF-A0A7J8PJF1-F1
#
_cell.length_a   1.000
_cell.length_b   1.000
_cell.length_c   1.000
_cell.angle_alpha   90.00
_cell.angle_beta   90.00
_cell.angle_gamma   90.00
#
_symmetry.space_group_name_H-M   'P 1'
#
loop_
_entity.id
_entity.type
_entity.pdbx_description
1 polymer ?
#
loop_
_entity_poly.entity_id
_entity_poly.type
_entity_poly.pdbx_seq_one_letter_code
_entity_poly.pdbx_strand_id
1 'polypeptide(L)'
;SSKKLYEDNEYALYTVTLFGRVADNFRTSARERGFQIRDFEYSPEAQESRKQELEKLVQDQDSLRSSLLQWCYTSYGEVFSSWMHFCAVRIFAESILRYGLPPSFLACVLSPSTKGEKKVRSILEGLCDSTNSTYWKTEDEGGAMAGLGGDADTYPYVSFTINIA
;
A
#
# COMPACT_ATOMS: atom_id res chain seq x y z
N SER A 1 21.13 32.19 -41.35
CA SER A 1 20.93 30.78 -41.73
C SER A 1 20.08 30.11 -40.66
N SER A 2 19.18 29.19 -41.01
CA SER A 2 18.34 28.46 -40.03
C SER A 2 18.39 26.95 -40.25
N LYS A 3 18.52 26.17 -39.17
CA LYS A 3 18.58 24.69 -39.22
C LYS A 3 17.64 24.08 -38.18
N LYS A 4 16.84 23.09 -38.59
CA LYS A 4 15.97 22.33 -37.67
C LYS A 4 16.81 21.44 -36.77
N LEU A 5 16.58 21.50 -35.46
CA LEU A 5 17.23 20.64 -34.46
C LEU A 5 16.35 19.46 -34.06
N TYR A 6 15.07 19.74 -33.84
CA TYR A 6 14.12 18.79 -33.29
C TYR A 6 12.71 19.16 -33.74
N GLU A 7 11.83 18.18 -33.80
CA GLU A 7 10.41 18.35 -34.14
C GLU A 7 9.62 17.33 -33.34
N ASP A 8 8.55 17.80 -32.70
CA ASP A 8 7.52 16.96 -32.10
C ASP A 8 6.19 17.15 -32.85
N ASN A 9 5.09 16.62 -32.31
CA ASN A 9 3.79 16.64 -32.97
C ASN A 9 3.16 18.05 -33.06
N GLU A 10 3.65 19.02 -32.27
CA GLU A 10 3.05 20.36 -32.14
C GLU A 10 4.02 21.47 -32.56
N TYR A 11 5.33 21.27 -32.39
CA TYR A 11 6.36 22.28 -32.57
C TYR A 11 7.62 21.75 -33.26
N ALA A 12 8.32 22.65 -33.95
CA ALA A 12 9.65 22.42 -34.49
C ALA A 12 10.65 23.44 -33.94
N LEU A 13 11.77 22.95 -33.42
CA LEU A 13 12.86 23.75 -32.88
C LEU A 13 13.91 24.02 -33.97
N TYR A 14 14.23 25.28 -34.19
CA TYR A 14 15.24 25.72 -35.15
C TYR A 14 16.36 26.51 -34.46
N THR A 15 17.60 26.32 -34.91
CA THR A 15 18.67 27.31 -34.69
C THR A 15 18.60 28.38 -35.76
N VAL A 16 18.96 29.61 -35.39
CA VAL A 16 19.10 30.73 -36.32
C VAL A 16 20.40 31.45 -36.04
N THR A 17 21.25 31.58 -37.06
CA THR A 17 22.49 32.37 -37.02
C THR A 17 22.22 33.75 -37.61
N LEU A 18 22.45 34.80 -36.81
CA LEU A 18 22.14 36.20 -37.09
C LEU A 18 23.34 37.08 -36.72
N PHE A 19 23.42 38.29 -37.29
CA PHE A 19 24.33 39.32 -36.78
C PHE A 19 23.76 39.95 -35.50
N GLY A 20 24.60 40.22 -34.50
CA GLY A 20 24.15 40.73 -33.20
C GLY A 20 23.31 42.02 -33.28
N ARG A 21 23.67 42.95 -34.17
CA ARG A 21 22.94 44.23 -34.35
C ARG A 21 21.49 44.08 -34.84
N VAL A 22 21.14 42.94 -35.45
CA VAL A 22 19.79 42.69 -35.95
C VAL A 22 19.01 41.67 -35.10
N ALA A 23 19.61 41.17 -34.02
CA ALA A 23 19.03 40.12 -33.19
C ALA A 23 17.70 40.57 -32.56
N ASP A 24 17.62 41.79 -32.03
CA ASP A 24 16.41 42.30 -31.37
C ASP A 24 15.26 42.56 -32.36
N ASN A 25 15.58 43.07 -33.55
CA ASN A 25 14.61 43.26 -34.63
C ASN A 25 14.07 41.90 -35.12
N PHE A 26 14.95 40.90 -35.24
CA PHE A 26 14.54 39.54 -35.58
C PHE A 26 13.64 38.95 -34.48
N ARG A 27 14.00 39.15 -33.21
CA ARG A 27 13.22 38.65 -32.08
C ARG A 27 11.79 39.20 -32.08
N THR A 28 11.65 40.50 -32.31
CA THR A 28 10.35 41.17 -32.41
C THR A 28 9.53 40.63 -33.58
N SER A 29 10.13 40.60 -34.77
CA SER A 29 9.47 40.13 -36.00
C SER A 29 9.05 38.66 -35.94
N ALA A 30 9.84 37.80 -35.28
CA ALA A 30 9.54 36.38 -35.13
C ALA A 30 8.37 36.18 -34.15
N ARG A 31 8.32 36.93 -33.05
CA ARG A 31 7.18 36.89 -32.10
C ARG A 31 5.88 37.34 -32.73
N GLU A 32 5.90 38.40 -33.55
CA GLU A 32 4.72 38.88 -34.30
C GLU A 32 4.14 37.82 -35.25
N ARG A 33 4.99 36.90 -35.74
CA ARG A 33 4.59 35.79 -36.61
C ARG A 33 4.23 34.51 -35.82
N GLY A 34 4.14 34.59 -34.50
CA GLY A 34 3.76 33.48 -33.64
C GLY A 34 4.91 32.53 -33.27
N PHE A 35 6.16 32.84 -33.61
CA PHE A 35 7.29 32.03 -33.18
C PHE A 35 7.67 32.34 -31.73
N GLN A 36 7.87 31.28 -30.93
CA GLN A 36 8.39 31.40 -29.57
C GLN A 36 9.91 31.41 -29.58
N ILE A 37 10.51 32.38 -28.87
CA ILE A 37 11.95 32.55 -28.78
C ILE A 37 12.42 32.06 -27.43
N ARG A 38 13.28 31.04 -27.44
CA ARG A 38 13.98 30.58 -26.24
C ARG A 38 15.31 31.30 -26.10
N ASP A 39 15.46 32.02 -25.01
CA ASP A 39 16.76 32.48 -24.56
C ASP A 39 17.58 31.28 -24.09
N PHE A 40 18.68 31.05 -24.79
CA PHE A 40 19.60 29.96 -24.51
C PHE A 40 21.03 30.47 -24.67
N GLU A 41 21.76 30.44 -23.57
CA GLU A 41 23.19 30.68 -23.55
C GLU A 41 23.89 29.34 -23.35
N TYR A 42 24.72 28.96 -24.31
CA TYR A 42 25.45 27.71 -24.23
C TYR A 42 26.58 27.83 -23.20
N SER A 43 26.43 27.15 -22.07
CA SER A 43 27.53 26.93 -21.12
C SER A 43 27.78 25.42 -20.99
N PRO A 44 28.97 24.93 -21.38
CA PRO A 44 29.33 23.53 -21.21
C PRO A 44 29.40 23.13 -19.72
N GLU A 45 29.82 24.05 -18.84
CA GLU A 45 29.88 23.83 -17.39
C GLU A 45 28.47 23.62 -16.80
N ALA A 46 27.49 24.42 -17.23
CA ALA A 46 26.11 24.30 -16.77
C ALA A 46 25.44 23.00 -17.27
N GLN A 47 25.77 22.54 -18.48
CA GLN A 47 25.27 21.26 -18.99
C GLN A 47 25.85 20.07 -18.23
N GLU A 48 27.17 20.08 -18.00
CA GLU A 48 27.85 19.01 -17.28
C GLU A 48 27.36 18.97 -15.81
N SER A 49 27.26 20.13 -15.15
CA SER A 49 26.72 20.21 -13.79
C SER A 49 25.29 19.67 -13.70
N ARG A 50 24.42 19.99 -14.67
CA ARG A 50 23.05 19.46 -14.70
C ARG A 50 23.03 17.94 -14.91
N LYS A 51 23.90 17.42 -15.76
CA LYS A 51 24.01 15.98 -16.01
C LYS A 51 24.46 15.24 -14.75
N GLN A 52 25.49 15.76 -14.07
CA GLN A 52 25.99 15.20 -12.81
C GLN A 52 24.93 15.26 -11.70
N GLU A 53 24.18 16.36 -11.61
CA GLU A 53 23.07 16.49 -10.66
C GLU A 53 21.98 15.45 -10.94
N LEU A 54 21.61 15.25 -12.21
CA LEU A 54 20.62 14.24 -12.58
C LEU A 54 21.11 12.83 -12.22
N GLU A 55 22.35 12.49 -12.56
CA GLU A 55 22.93 11.18 -12.23
C GLU A 55 22.97 10.95 -10.71
N LYS A 56 23.35 11.98 -9.94
CA LYS A 56 23.33 11.94 -8.48
C LYS A 56 21.92 11.72 -7.93
N LEU A 57 20.93 12.45 -8.45
CA LEU A 57 19.54 12.31 -8.01
C LEU A 57 18.99 10.90 -8.27
N VAL A 58 19.33 10.29 -9.41
CA VAL A 58 18.94 8.89 -9.70
C VAL A 58 19.60 7.93 -8.72
N GLN A 59 20.91 8.09 -8.47
CA GLN A 59 21.62 7.24 -7.50
C GLN A 59 21.07 7.38 -6.08
N ASP A 60 20.80 8.62 -5.65
CA ASP A 60 20.23 8.91 -4.33
C ASP A 60 18.81 8.31 -4.22
N GLN A 61 17.99 8.43 -5.26
CA GLN A 61 16.67 7.81 -5.32
C GLN A 61 16.74 6.29 -5.15
N ASP A 62 17.62 5.61 -5.89
CA ASP A 62 17.75 4.15 -5.84
C ASP A 62 18.26 3.67 -4.48
N SER A 63 19.22 4.40 -3.91
CA SER A 63 19.76 4.13 -2.57
C SER A 63 18.71 4.29 -1.48
N LEU A 64 17.97 5.40 -1.50
CA LEU A 64 16.90 5.69 -0.54
C LEU A 64 15.76 4.67 -0.67
N ARG A 65 15.36 4.35 -1.90
CA ARG A 65 14.33 3.33 -2.16
C ARG A 65 14.74 1.99 -1.57
N SER A 66 15.97 1.55 -1.81
CA SER A 66 16.48 0.26 -1.33
C SER A 66 16.50 0.22 0.21
N SER A 67 17.01 1.28 0.83
CA SER A 67 17.07 1.41 2.29
C SER A 67 15.67 1.43 2.93
N LEU A 68 14.74 2.18 2.33
CA LEU A 68 13.36 2.27 2.79
C LEU A 68 12.66 0.91 2.69
N LEU A 69 12.80 0.21 1.57
CA LEU A 69 12.18 -1.11 1.41
C LEU A 69 12.70 -2.11 2.44
N GLN A 70 14.01 -2.16 2.67
CA GLN A 70 14.61 -3.03 3.69
C GLN A 70 14.05 -2.72 5.08
N TRP A 71 13.92 -1.44 5.42
CA TRP A 71 13.34 -1.02 6.69
C TRP A 71 11.87 -1.43 6.78
N CYS A 72 11.06 -1.14 5.76
CA CYS A 72 9.65 -1.52 5.71
C CYS A 72 9.44 -3.04 5.85
N TYR A 73 10.24 -3.88 5.19
CA TYR A 73 10.11 -5.33 5.33
C TYR A 73 10.42 -5.81 6.75
N THR A 74 11.48 -5.28 7.36
CA THR A 74 11.85 -5.61 8.75
C THR A 74 10.75 -5.17 9.71
N SER A 75 10.34 -3.90 9.64
CA SER A 75 9.31 -3.35 10.53
C SER A 75 7.94 -4.01 10.33
N TYR A 76 7.57 -4.34 9.09
CA TYR A 76 6.34 -5.08 8.82
C TYR A 76 6.36 -6.46 9.51
N GLY A 77 7.48 -7.19 9.42
CA GLY A 77 7.62 -8.48 10.08
C GLY A 77 7.48 -8.39 11.60
N GLU A 78 8.08 -7.37 12.22
CA GLU A 78 7.98 -7.13 13.66
C GLU A 78 6.55 -6.77 14.10
N VAL A 79 5.90 -5.86 13.37
CA VAL A 79 4.51 -5.45 13.66
C VAL A 79 3.53 -6.60 13.45
N PHE A 80 3.68 -7.36 12.36
CA PHE A 80 2.84 -8.52 12.08
C PHE A 80 3.02 -9.61 13.15
N SER A 81 4.27 -9.91 13.52
CA SER A 81 4.56 -10.85 14.61
C SER A 81 3.91 -10.38 15.93
N SER A 82 4.07 -9.11 16.28
CA SER A 82 3.47 -8.53 17.50
C SER A 82 1.95 -8.63 17.48
N TRP A 83 1.31 -8.37 16.34
CA TRP A 83 -0.12 -8.53 16.16
C TRP A 83 -0.58 -9.99 16.33
N MET A 84 0.18 -10.95 15.80
CA MET A 84 -0.09 -12.38 16.02
C MET A 84 0.04 -12.81 17.48
N HIS A 85 0.97 -12.20 18.24
CA HIS A 85 1.05 -12.42 19.69
C HIS A 85 -0.22 -11.92 20.41
N PHE A 86 -0.74 -10.74 20.05
CA PHE A 86 -2.02 -10.26 20.58
C PHE A 86 -3.18 -11.20 20.24
N CYS A 87 -3.20 -11.74 19.01
CA CYS A 87 -4.17 -12.75 18.59
C CYS A 87 -4.10 -14.02 19.45
N ALA A 88 -2.89 -14.49 19.77
CA ALA A 88 -2.66 -15.65 20.63
C ALA A 88 -3.08 -15.39 22.09
N VAL A 89 -2.78 -14.20 22.63
CA VAL A 89 -3.23 -13.80 23.97
C VAL A 89 -4.75 -13.71 24.02
N ARG A 90 -5.38 -13.14 22.99
CA ARG A 90 -6.84 -13.04 22.88
C ARG A 90 -7.50 -14.42 22.85
N ILE A 91 -7.05 -15.33 21.98
CA ILE A 91 -7.64 -16.67 21.90
C ILE A 91 -7.49 -17.44 23.20
N PHE A 92 -6.34 -17.29 23.87
CA PHE A 92 -6.10 -17.90 25.18
C PHE A 92 -7.04 -17.34 26.24
N ALA A 93 -7.14 -16.02 26.37
CA ALA A 93 -8.00 -15.37 27.36
C ALA A 93 -9.48 -15.73 27.16
N GLU A 94 -9.99 -15.68 25.93
CA GLU A 94 -11.36 -16.07 25.60
C GLU A 94 -11.61 -17.57 25.87
N SER A 95 -10.62 -18.43 25.60
CA SER A 95 -10.71 -19.87 25.88
C SER A 95 -10.76 -20.16 27.39
N ILE A 96 -10.01 -19.44 28.21
CA ILE A 96 -10.09 -19.55 29.67
C ILE A 96 -11.45 -19.08 30.18
N LEU A 97 -11.95 -17.93 29.69
CA LEU A 97 -13.25 -17.41 30.09
C LEU A 97 -14.40 -18.34 29.70
N ARG A 98 -14.26 -19.05 28.58
CA ARG A 98 -15.31 -19.91 28.04
C ARG A 98 -15.26 -21.35 28.54
N TYR A 99 -14.06 -21.93 28.66
CA TYR A 99 -13.85 -23.34 28.99
C TYR A 99 -13.36 -23.56 30.43
N GLY A 100 -12.92 -22.50 31.11
CA GLY A 100 -12.47 -22.56 32.50
C GLY A 100 -11.04 -23.08 32.68
N LEU A 101 -10.71 -23.38 33.94
CA LEU A 101 -9.41 -23.91 34.36
C LEU A 101 -9.52 -25.38 34.79
N PRO A 102 -8.44 -26.18 34.63
CA PRO A 102 -7.16 -25.82 34.00
C PRO A 102 -7.27 -25.68 32.47
N PRO A 103 -6.36 -24.95 31.80
CA PRO A 103 -6.41 -24.78 30.35
C PRO A 103 -6.20 -26.13 29.65
N SER A 104 -7.26 -26.68 29.09
CA SER A 104 -7.26 -27.91 28.31
C SER A 104 -7.98 -27.66 26.99
N PHE A 105 -7.29 -26.99 26.06
CA PHE A 105 -7.81 -26.67 24.74
C PHE A 105 -6.69 -26.59 23.71
N LEU A 106 -7.03 -26.86 22.45
CA LEU A 106 -6.14 -26.76 21.30
C LEU A 106 -6.57 -25.57 20.44
N ALA A 107 -5.69 -24.58 20.31
CA ALA A 107 -5.87 -23.49 19.36
C ALA A 107 -5.35 -23.92 17.97
N CYS A 108 -6.06 -23.57 16.91
CA CYS A 108 -5.66 -23.84 15.53
C CYS A 108 -5.89 -22.61 14.64
N VAL A 109 -5.06 -22.47 13.61
CA VAL A 109 -5.24 -21.47 12.55
C VAL A 109 -5.76 -22.17 11.31
N LEU A 110 -6.86 -21.67 10.75
CA LEU A 110 -7.48 -22.21 9.55
C LEU A 110 -7.46 -21.16 8.45
N SER A 111 -7.06 -21.56 7.24
CA SER A 111 -7.12 -20.74 6.03
C SER A 111 -8.05 -21.41 5.02
N PRO A 112 -9.38 -21.34 5.23
CA PRO A 112 -10.34 -21.88 4.27
C PRO A 112 -10.35 -21.05 3.00
N SER A 113 -10.74 -21.66 1.87
CA SER A 113 -11.04 -20.89 0.66
C SER A 113 -12.29 -20.03 0.89
N THR A 114 -12.41 -18.91 0.16
CA THR A 114 -13.54 -17.98 0.27
C THR A 114 -14.90 -18.66 0.08
N LYS A 115 -14.99 -19.68 -0.77
CA LYS A 115 -16.21 -20.48 -0.97
C LYS A 115 -16.39 -21.59 0.07
N GLY A 116 -15.30 -22.03 0.72
CA GLY A 116 -15.29 -23.14 1.67
C GLY A 116 -15.57 -22.72 3.12
N GLU A 117 -15.46 -21.44 3.44
CA GLU A 117 -15.60 -20.92 4.81
C GLU A 117 -16.91 -21.37 5.48
N LYS A 118 -18.06 -21.17 4.81
CA LYS A 118 -19.38 -21.59 5.34
C LYS A 118 -19.44 -23.08 5.66
N LYS A 119 -18.84 -23.92 4.81
CA LYS A 119 -18.80 -25.38 5.01
C LYS A 119 -17.91 -25.73 6.20
N VAL A 120 -16.76 -25.10 6.34
CA VAL A 120 -15.85 -25.31 7.48
C VAL A 120 -16.53 -24.92 8.80
N ARG A 121 -17.20 -23.76 8.84
CA ARG A 121 -17.95 -23.31 10.03
C ARG A 121 -19.04 -24.31 10.43
N SER A 122 -19.84 -24.76 9.47
CA SER A 122 -20.88 -25.78 9.71
C SER A 122 -20.32 -27.11 10.24
N ILE A 123 -19.16 -27.57 9.73
CA ILE A 123 -18.51 -28.80 10.24
C ILE A 123 -18.04 -28.59 11.69
N LEU A 124 -17.39 -27.46 11.98
CA LEU A 124 -16.88 -27.17 13.33
C LEU A 124 -18.03 -27.02 14.34
N GLU A 125 -19.13 -26.38 13.95
CA GLU A 125 -20.34 -26.29 14.76
C GLU A 125 -20.88 -27.67 15.15
N GLY A 126 -20.94 -28.60 14.20
CA GLY A 126 -21.40 -29.97 14.45
C GLY A 126 -20.46 -30.79 15.34
N LEU A 127 -19.15 -30.51 15.30
CA LEU A 127 -18.16 -31.19 16.14
C LEU A 127 -18.09 -30.63 17.57
N CYS A 128 -18.52 -29.38 17.78
CA CYS A 128 -18.44 -28.69 19.07
C CYS A 128 -19.73 -28.79 19.92
N ASP A 129 -20.62 -29.73 19.62
CA ASP A 129 -21.89 -29.93 20.32
C ASP A 129 -21.69 -30.57 21.71
N SER A 130 -21.20 -29.76 22.65
CA SER A 130 -21.08 -30.11 24.08
C SER A 130 -22.15 -29.36 24.89
N THR A 131 -22.46 -29.82 26.11
CA THR A 131 -23.47 -29.24 27.00
C THR A 131 -23.30 -27.72 27.22
N ASN A 132 -22.07 -27.20 27.13
CA ASN A 132 -21.78 -25.77 27.31
C ASN A 132 -21.88 -24.95 26.00
N SER A 133 -22.00 -25.61 24.84
CA SER A 133 -22.14 -24.95 23.54
C SER A 133 -23.50 -24.27 23.38
N THR A 134 -24.54 -24.76 24.06
CA THR A 134 -25.91 -24.21 24.03
C THR A 134 -25.98 -22.77 24.53
N TYR A 135 -25.14 -22.38 25.49
CA TYR A 135 -25.07 -20.98 25.99
C TYR A 135 -24.59 -19.97 24.94
N TRP A 136 -23.98 -20.46 23.87
CA TRP A 136 -23.35 -19.66 22.84
C TRP A 136 -23.89 -20.00 21.44
N LYS A 137 -24.87 -20.89 21.35
CA LYS A 137 -25.67 -21.05 20.14
C LYS A 137 -26.72 -19.95 20.19
N THR A 138 -26.70 -19.04 19.23
CA THR A 138 -27.82 -18.13 19.03
C THR A 138 -29.03 -18.96 18.63
N GLU A 139 -29.95 -19.20 19.58
CA GLU A 139 -31.30 -19.58 19.21
C GLU A 139 -31.94 -18.35 18.54
N ASP A 140 -32.56 -18.58 17.38
CA ASP A 140 -33.12 -17.55 16.49
C ASP A 140 -34.30 -16.76 17.11
N GLU A 141 -34.60 -16.93 18.40
CA GLU A 141 -35.64 -16.16 19.09
C GLU A 141 -35.25 -15.84 20.55
N GLY A 142 -34.84 -14.59 20.77
CA GLY A 142 -35.12 -13.87 22.02
C GLY A 142 -34.29 -14.19 23.27
N GLY A 143 -33.37 -13.27 23.61
CA GLY A 143 -33.23 -12.83 25.00
C GLY A 143 -31.84 -12.82 25.64
N ALA A 144 -31.47 -11.63 26.09
CA ALA A 144 -30.74 -11.32 27.34
C ALA A 144 -29.19 -11.16 27.37
N MET A 145 -28.43 -11.39 26.29
CA MET A 145 -26.99 -11.02 26.27
C MET A 145 -26.51 -10.18 25.08
N ALA A 146 -27.44 -9.71 24.23
CA ALA A 146 -27.16 -8.87 23.05
C ALA A 146 -26.75 -7.41 23.38
N GLY A 147 -26.23 -7.13 24.58
CA GLY A 147 -26.09 -5.76 25.09
C GLY A 147 -24.68 -5.19 25.19
N LEU A 148 -23.60 -5.97 25.01
CA LEU A 148 -22.24 -5.51 25.36
C LEU A 148 -21.11 -5.83 24.36
N GLY A 149 -21.40 -6.41 23.19
CA GLY A 149 -20.39 -6.64 22.16
C GLY A 149 -21.04 -6.74 20.79
N GLY A 150 -20.79 -5.76 19.91
CA GLY A 150 -21.45 -5.66 18.61
C GLY A 150 -21.14 -6.85 17.69
N ASP A 151 -22.14 -7.25 16.87
CA ASP A 151 -22.10 -8.17 15.72
C ASP A 151 -20.91 -9.15 15.68
N ALA A 152 -20.66 -9.85 16.79
CA ALA A 152 -19.70 -10.93 16.81
C ALA A 152 -20.45 -12.19 16.39
N ASP A 153 -20.12 -12.71 15.21
CA ASP A 153 -20.55 -14.05 14.80
C ASP A 153 -20.27 -15.02 15.95
N THR A 154 -21.33 -15.46 16.63
CA THR A 154 -21.20 -16.25 17.86
C THR A 154 -21.15 -17.71 17.46
N TYR A 155 -19.96 -18.31 17.51
CA TYR A 155 -19.76 -19.73 17.24
C TYR A 155 -19.73 -20.53 18.56
N PRO A 156 -20.09 -21.83 18.56
CA PRO A 156 -20.02 -22.72 19.73
C PRO A 156 -18.58 -23.00 20.23
N TYR A 157 -17.58 -22.47 19.53
CA TYR A 157 -16.16 -22.47 19.88
C TYR A 157 -15.58 -21.05 19.83
N VAL A 158 -14.48 -20.80 20.55
CA VAL A 158 -13.74 -19.53 20.46
C VAL A 158 -13.15 -19.39 19.06
N SER A 159 -13.48 -18.30 18.37
CA SER A 159 -12.89 -17.97 17.08
C SER A 159 -12.95 -16.47 16.81
N PHE A 160 -12.00 -16.01 16.00
CA PHE A 160 -12.05 -14.70 15.35
C PHE A 160 -11.37 -14.81 13.98
N THR A 161 -11.76 -13.93 13.07
CA THR A 161 -11.21 -13.89 11.72
C THR A 161 -10.03 -12.94 11.67
N ILE A 162 -8.90 -13.40 11.11
CA ILE A 162 -7.74 -12.57 10.80
C ILE A 162 -7.83 -12.21 9.32
N ASN A 163 -8.11 -10.95 9.01
CA ASN A 163 -8.15 -10.46 7.64
C ASN A 163 -6.74 -10.04 7.22
N ILE A 164 -6.13 -10.85 6.34
CA ILE A 164 -4.88 -10.50 5.66
C ILE A 164 -5.31 -10.04 4.27
N ALA A 165 -5.11 -8.74 3.99
CA ALA A 165 -5.53 -8.10 2.75
C ALA A 165 -4.80 -8.65 1.52
#